data_AF-A0A726RRW9-F1
#
_entry.id   AF-A0A726RRW9-F1
#
_cell.length_a   1.000
_cell.length_b   1.000
_cell.length_c   1.000
_cell.angle_alpha   90.00
_cell.angle_beta   90.00
_cell.angle_gamma   90.00
#
_symmetry.space_group_name_H-M   'P 1'
#
loop_
_entity.id
_entity.type
_entity.pdbx_description
1 polymer ?
#
loop_
_entity_poly.entity_id
_entity_poly.type
_entity_poly.pdbx_seq_one_letter_code
_entity_poly.pdbx_strand_id
1 'polypeptide(L)'
;TGIPDADKVNVQIADGKATVTGDGLSQEAKEKILVAVGNIAGISSVDDQVKTTTSSAESQFYTVKSGDTLSAISKQVYGNANLYNKIFEANKPMLKSPEKIYPGQVLRIPEE
;
A
#
# COMPACT_ATOMS: atom_id res chain seq x y z
N THR A 1 -5.01 3.03 -15.02
CA THR A 1 -5.68 4.18 -14.37
C THR A 1 -4.92 4.50 -13.10
N GLY A 2 -4.74 5.79 -12.78
CA GLY A 2 -4.03 6.23 -11.57
C GLY A 2 -4.79 5.91 -10.28
N ILE A 3 -4.25 6.30 -9.14
CA ILE A 3 -4.97 6.19 -7.86
C ILE A 3 -6.08 7.26 -7.84
N PRO A 4 -7.35 6.91 -7.58
CA PRO A 4 -8.43 7.88 -7.48
C PRO A 4 -8.18 8.87 -6.33
N ASP A 5 -8.71 10.10 -6.46
CA ASP A 5 -8.59 11.18 -5.47
C ASP A 5 -7.16 11.64 -5.15
N ALA A 6 -6.16 11.22 -5.94
CA ALA A 6 -4.77 11.63 -5.74
C ALA A 6 -4.56 13.14 -5.89
N ASP A 7 -5.45 13.84 -6.60
CA ASP A 7 -5.48 15.30 -6.74
C ASP A 7 -5.83 16.04 -5.43
N LYS A 8 -6.42 15.35 -4.46
CA LYS A 8 -6.80 15.91 -3.14
C LYS A 8 -5.71 15.76 -2.09
N VAL A 9 -4.54 15.24 -2.48
CA VAL A 9 -3.45 14.93 -1.56
C VAL A 9 -2.25 15.83 -1.77
N ASN A 10 -1.67 16.26 -0.67
CA ASN A 10 -0.37 16.91 -0.63
C ASN A 10 0.63 16.05 0.14
N VAL A 11 1.86 15.95 -0.37
CA VAL A 11 2.97 15.19 0.22
C VAL A 11 4.14 16.12 0.49
N GLN A 12 4.57 16.19 1.75
CA GLN A 12 5.74 16.95 2.18
C GLN A 12 6.81 15.99 2.68
N ILE A 13 8.06 16.16 2.24
CA ILE A 13 9.18 15.29 2.63
C ILE A 13 10.16 16.11 3.46
N ALA A 14 10.46 15.62 4.67
CA ALA A 14 11.48 16.19 5.55
C ALA A 14 12.27 15.04 6.19
N ASP A 15 13.60 15.05 6.05
CA ASP A 15 14.51 14.08 6.66
C ASP A 15 14.13 12.60 6.43
N GLY A 16 13.62 12.29 5.22
CA GLY A 16 13.17 10.95 4.85
C GLY A 16 11.80 10.55 5.41
N LYS A 17 11.15 11.42 6.19
CA LYS A 17 9.74 11.27 6.61
C LYS A 17 8.83 11.94 5.58
N ALA A 18 7.89 11.20 5.02
CA ALA A 18 6.87 11.74 4.13
C ALA A 18 5.58 12.00 4.90
N THR A 19 5.17 13.26 5.01
CA THR A 19 3.88 13.65 5.60
C THR A 19 2.84 13.76 4.50
N VAL A 20 1.78 12.95 4.60
CA VAL A 20 0.71 12.88 3.61
C VAL A 20 -0.55 13.49 4.23
N THR A 21 -1.04 14.57 3.62
CA THR A 21 -2.24 15.30 4.05
C THR A 21 -3.29 15.28 2.95
N GLY A 22 -4.56 15.18 3.34
CA GLY A 22 -5.70 15.22 2.43
C GLY A 22 -7.02 15.10 3.19
N ASP A 23 -8.11 15.48 2.54
CA ASP A 23 -9.46 15.40 3.08
C ASP A 23 -10.41 14.88 2.00
N GLY A 24 -11.47 14.19 2.39
CA GLY A 24 -12.46 13.71 1.42
C GLY A 24 -12.15 12.34 0.82
N LEU A 25 -11.07 11.65 1.24
CA LEU A 25 -10.62 10.41 0.62
C LEU A 25 -11.42 9.20 1.09
N SER A 26 -11.54 8.19 0.21
CA SER A 26 -11.91 6.84 0.65
C SER A 26 -10.74 6.18 1.38
N GLN A 27 -11.04 5.22 2.26
CA GLN A 27 -10.01 4.43 2.95
C GLN A 27 -9.06 3.73 1.97
N GLU A 28 -9.59 3.15 0.89
CA GLU A 28 -8.78 2.49 -0.13
C GLU A 28 -7.82 3.46 -0.84
N ALA A 29 -8.30 4.64 -1.23
CA ALA A 29 -7.47 5.65 -1.88
C ALA A 29 -6.34 6.10 -0.95
N LYS A 30 -6.67 6.39 0.32
CA LYS A 30 -5.68 6.73 1.36
C LYS A 30 -4.61 5.66 1.47
N GLU A 31 -4.99 4.39 1.70
CA GLU A 31 -4.03 3.30 1.89
C GLU A 31 -3.14 3.08 0.66
N LYS A 32 -3.70 3.17 -0.55
CA LYS A 32 -2.93 3.09 -1.79
C LYS A 32 -1.90 4.22 -1.90
N ILE A 33 -2.27 5.44 -1.50
CA ILE A 33 -1.36 6.60 -1.51
C ILE A 33 -0.25 6.42 -0.47
N LEU A 34 -0.56 5.97 0.73
CA LEU A 34 0.43 5.73 1.78
C LEU A 34 1.47 4.68 1.34
N VAL A 35 1.00 3.56 0.76
CA VAL A 35 1.88 2.53 0.19
C VAL A 35 2.70 3.10 -0.96
N ALA A 36 2.12 3.97 -1.79
CA ALA A 36 2.82 4.59 -2.89
C ALA A 36 4.00 5.44 -2.43
N VAL A 37 3.74 6.29 -1.46
CA VAL A 37 4.71 7.21 -0.90
C VAL A 37 5.79 6.45 -0.13
N GLY A 38 5.41 5.45 0.68
CA GLY A 38 6.34 4.66 1.48
C GLY A 38 7.30 3.80 0.65
N ASN A 39 6.91 3.43 -0.57
CA ASN A 39 7.76 2.64 -1.48
C ASN A 39 8.74 3.49 -2.31
N ILE A 40 8.84 4.79 -2.05
CA ILE A 40 9.81 5.67 -2.71
C ILE A 40 11.17 5.56 -2.01
N ALA A 41 12.24 5.36 -2.79
CA ALA A 41 13.59 5.31 -2.25
C ALA A 41 13.94 6.60 -1.49
N GLY A 42 14.46 6.46 -0.28
CA GLY A 42 14.77 7.57 0.62
C GLY A 42 13.65 7.94 1.59
N ILE A 43 12.47 7.34 1.47
CA ILE A 43 11.41 7.44 2.49
C ILE A 43 11.59 6.33 3.52
N SER A 44 11.76 6.72 4.78
CA SER A 44 11.93 5.82 5.93
C SER A 44 10.66 5.64 6.75
N SER A 45 9.76 6.62 6.68
CA SER A 45 8.46 6.60 7.37
C SER A 45 7.45 7.48 6.65
N VAL A 46 6.18 7.10 6.76
CA VAL A 46 5.05 7.87 6.24
C VAL A 46 4.18 8.30 7.42
N ASP A 47 3.93 9.60 7.51
CA ASP A 47 3.02 10.20 8.48
C ASP A 47 1.67 10.42 7.82
N ASP A 48 0.71 9.64 8.26
CA ASP A 48 -0.64 9.68 7.76
C ASP A 48 -1.46 10.74 8.49
N GLN A 49 -1.71 11.85 7.81
CA GLN A 49 -2.60 12.91 8.25
C GLN A 49 -3.80 13.07 7.29
N VAL A 50 -4.17 11.99 6.60
CA VAL A 50 -5.29 11.97 5.65
C VAL A 50 -6.59 11.67 6.39
N LYS A 51 -7.59 12.54 6.20
CA LYS A 51 -8.95 12.35 6.70
C LYS A 51 -9.79 11.60 5.68
N THR A 52 -10.41 10.51 6.11
CA THR A 52 -11.31 9.70 5.27
C THR A 52 -12.77 10.05 5.51
N THR A 53 -13.57 9.94 4.46
CA THR A 53 -15.04 10.18 4.51
C THR A 53 -15.84 8.91 4.78
N THR A 54 -15.23 7.75 4.60
CA THR A 54 -15.86 6.45 4.77
C THR A 54 -14.96 5.53 5.58
N SER A 55 -15.50 5.02 6.69
CA SER A 55 -14.86 4.00 7.50
C SER A 55 -15.07 2.64 6.83
N SER A 56 -14.05 2.12 6.18
CA SER A 56 -14.00 0.75 5.66
C SER A 56 -13.00 -0.07 6.47
N ALA A 57 -13.02 -1.40 6.31
CA ALA A 57 -12.03 -2.26 6.96
C ALA A 57 -10.62 -1.86 6.51
N GLU A 58 -9.73 -1.66 7.47
CA GLU A 58 -8.36 -1.26 7.19
C GLU A 58 -7.55 -2.44 6.65
N SER A 59 -6.75 -2.18 5.63
CA SER A 59 -5.81 -3.20 5.15
C SER A 59 -4.62 -3.32 6.08
N GLN A 60 -4.11 -4.53 6.22
CA GLN A 60 -2.79 -4.73 6.80
C GLN A 60 -1.71 -4.30 5.80
N PHE A 61 -0.56 -3.87 6.30
CA PHE A 61 0.61 -3.57 5.46
C PHE A 61 1.69 -4.61 5.71
N TYR A 62 2.23 -5.17 4.63
CA TYR A 62 3.28 -6.17 4.68
C TYR A 62 4.53 -5.67 3.97
N THR A 63 5.68 -5.71 4.64
CA THR A 63 6.97 -5.41 4.01
C THR A 63 7.59 -6.69 3.48
N VAL A 64 7.79 -6.75 2.16
CA VAL A 64 8.39 -7.87 1.44
C VAL A 64 9.80 -8.14 1.95
N LYS A 65 10.08 -9.40 2.27
CA LYS A 65 11.40 -9.85 2.72
C LYS A 65 12.17 -10.49 1.56
N SER A 66 13.48 -10.65 1.73
CA SER A 66 14.30 -11.36 0.75
C SER A 66 13.82 -12.80 0.59
N GLY A 67 13.51 -13.19 -0.65
CA GLY A 67 13.01 -14.53 -0.99
C GLY A 67 11.48 -14.68 -0.96
N ASP A 68 10.73 -13.64 -0.58
CA ASP A 68 9.27 -13.68 -0.61
C ASP A 68 8.73 -13.78 -2.04
N THR A 69 7.64 -14.52 -2.19
CA THR A 69 6.77 -14.51 -3.37
C THR A 69 5.37 -14.09 -2.94
N LEU A 70 4.55 -13.57 -3.86
CA LEU A 70 3.19 -13.13 -3.51
C LEU A 70 2.33 -14.28 -2.96
N SER A 71 2.49 -15.49 -3.50
CA SER A 71 1.82 -16.71 -2.99
C SER A 71 2.31 -17.12 -1.61
N ALA A 72 3.61 -16.98 -1.32
CA ALA A 72 4.15 -17.27 0.02
C ALA A 72 3.63 -16.26 1.05
N ILE A 73 3.63 -14.97 0.71
CA ILE A 73 3.05 -13.90 1.54
C ILE A 73 1.57 -14.19 1.78
N SER A 74 0.82 -14.50 0.72
CA SER A 74 -0.61 -14.84 0.79
C SER A 74 -0.87 -16.03 1.73
N LYS A 75 -0.05 -17.07 1.65
CA LYS A 75 -0.13 -18.21 2.58
C LYS A 75 0.18 -17.80 4.03
N GLN A 76 1.11 -16.88 4.24
CA GLN A 76 1.47 -16.41 5.57
C GLN A 76 0.37 -15.54 6.20
N VAL A 77 -0.26 -14.65 5.41
CA VAL A 77 -1.24 -13.68 5.92
C VAL A 77 -2.67 -14.24 5.95
N TYR A 78 -3.06 -15.04 4.96
CA TYR A 78 -4.41 -15.61 4.85
C TYR A 78 -4.46 -17.13 5.10
N GLY A 79 -3.32 -17.79 5.32
CA GLY A 79 -3.28 -19.26 5.37
C GLY A 79 -3.44 -19.95 4.00
N ASN A 80 -3.73 -19.21 2.92
CA ASN A 80 -4.01 -19.76 1.60
C ASN A 80 -3.20 -19.09 0.50
N ALA A 81 -2.27 -19.83 -0.11
CA ALA A 81 -1.40 -19.34 -1.17
C ALA A 81 -2.15 -18.88 -2.43
N ASN A 82 -3.35 -19.41 -2.69
CA ASN A 82 -4.15 -19.10 -3.88
C ASN A 82 -4.81 -17.71 -3.81
N LEU A 83 -4.79 -17.06 -2.65
CA LEU A 83 -5.33 -15.71 -2.46
C LEU A 83 -4.34 -14.61 -2.88
N TYR A 84 -3.19 -14.96 -3.48
CA TYR A 84 -2.20 -13.98 -3.93
C TYR A 84 -2.77 -12.96 -4.91
N ASN A 85 -3.76 -13.36 -5.71
CA ASN A 85 -4.44 -12.46 -6.64
C ASN A 85 -5.16 -11.31 -5.91
N LYS A 86 -5.69 -11.53 -4.69
CA LYS A 86 -6.29 -10.45 -3.90
C LYS A 86 -5.27 -9.38 -3.53
N ILE A 87 -4.07 -9.81 -3.10
CA ILE A 87 -2.95 -8.91 -2.82
C ILE A 87 -2.55 -8.17 -4.11
N PHE A 88 -2.44 -8.88 -5.23
CA PHE A 88 -2.07 -8.28 -6.50
C PHE A 88 -3.04 -7.16 -6.92
N GLU A 89 -4.34 -7.45 -6.94
CA GLU A 89 -5.38 -6.48 -7.32
C GLU A 89 -5.40 -5.28 -6.36
N ALA A 90 -5.25 -5.51 -5.05
CA ALA A 90 -5.23 -4.45 -4.04
C ALA A 90 -4.07 -3.46 -4.22
N ASN A 91 -2.97 -3.89 -4.86
CA ASN A 91 -1.78 -3.07 -5.08
C ASN A 91 -1.69 -2.51 -6.52
N LYS A 92 -2.69 -2.73 -7.38
CA LYS A 92 -2.76 -2.03 -8.67
C LYS A 92 -3.10 -0.55 -8.49
N PRO A 93 -2.58 0.34 -9.36
CA PRO A 93 -1.74 0.07 -10.54
C PRO A 93 -0.23 -0.04 -10.23
N MET A 94 0.17 0.05 -8.95
CA MET A 94 1.57 0.15 -8.53
C MET A 94 2.34 -1.15 -8.74
N LEU A 95 1.72 -2.27 -8.39
CA LEU A 95 2.23 -3.60 -8.69
C LEU A 95 1.73 -4.02 -10.07
N LYS A 96 2.65 -4.11 -11.03
CA LYS A 96 2.32 -4.39 -12.45
C LYS A 96 2.24 -5.88 -12.78
N SER A 97 2.88 -6.72 -11.99
CA SER A 97 2.85 -8.18 -12.12
C SER A 97 3.00 -8.81 -10.74
N PRO A 98 2.36 -9.97 -10.46
CA PRO A 98 2.50 -10.67 -9.18
C PRO A 98 3.94 -11.05 -8.83
N GLU A 99 4.79 -11.25 -9.85
CA GLU A 99 6.21 -11.64 -9.68
C GLU A 99 7.14 -10.44 -9.50
N LYS A 100 6.66 -9.21 -9.75
CA LYS A 100 7.47 -7.98 -9.70
C LYS A 100 7.42 -7.33 -8.33
N ILE A 101 7.66 -8.13 -7.29
CA ILE A 101 7.90 -7.63 -5.94
C ILE A 101 9.39 -7.64 -5.60
N TYR A 102 9.82 -6.77 -4.70
CA TYR A 102 11.21 -6.67 -4.29
C TYR A 102 11.35 -6.52 -2.76
N PRO A 103 12.49 -6.94 -2.17
CA PRO A 103 12.72 -6.79 -0.73
C PRO A 103 12.63 -5.32 -0.29
N GLY A 104 11.93 -5.07 0.82
CA GLY A 104 11.65 -3.73 1.34
C GLY A 104 10.38 -3.09 0.76
N GLN A 105 9.77 -3.66 -0.28
CA GLN A 105 8.50 -3.16 -0.80
C GLN A 105 7.37 -3.39 0.21
N VAL A 106 6.62 -2.34 0.54
CA VAL A 106 5.38 -2.44 1.31
C VAL A 106 4.22 -2.76 0.37
N LEU A 107 3.40 -3.74 0.76
CA LEU A 107 2.19 -4.16 0.06
C LEU A 107 0.97 -3.96 0.94
N ARG A 108 -0.13 -3.55 0.32
CA ARG A 108 -1.46 -3.54 0.91
C ARG A 108 -2.03 -4.95 0.92
N ILE A 109 -2.48 -5.42 2.08
CA ILE A 109 -3.07 -6.73 2.31
C ILE A 109 -4.52 -6.50 2.77
N PRO A 110 -5.52 -6.59 1.87
CA PRO A 110 -6.92 -6.42 2.26
C PRO A 110 -7.35 -7.53 3.23
N GLU A 111 -8.47 -7.37 3.92
CA GLU A 111 -9.10 -8.51 4.62
C GLU A 111 -9.44 -9.64 3.62
N GLU A 112 -9.53 -10.87 4.14
CA GLU A 112 -9.89 -12.05 3.35
C GLU A 112 -11.30 -11.93 2.74
#